data_AF-A0AAU5JU02-F1
#
_entry.id   AF-A0AAU5JU02-F1
#
_cell.length_a   1.000
_cell.length_b   1.000
_cell.length_c   1.000
_cell.angle_alpha   90.00
_cell.angle_beta   90.00
_cell.angle_gamma   90.00
#
_symmetry.space_group_name_H-M   'P 1'
#
loop_
_entity.id
_entity.type
_entity.pdbx_description
1 polymer ?
#
loop_
_entity_poly.entity_id
_entity_poly.type
_entity_poly.pdbx_seq_one_letter_code
_entity_poly.pdbx_strand_id
1 'polypeptide(L)' 'MSGKISRLAIFSAALAAFGLTGAVSSSASAAPATATAQHFIAHYSSESQCKGGGEYYVRHGYSSYYCLRESAGWGLYVWD' A
#
# COMPACT_ATOMS: atom_id res chain seq x y z
N MET A 1 -31.07 1.15 -4.96
CA MET A 1 -30.86 -0.14 -5.64
C MET A 1 -29.72 0.01 -6.64
N SER A 2 -28.85 -0.99 -6.66
CA SER A 2 -27.55 -1.08 -7.34
C SER A 2 -27.58 -0.91 -8.86
N GLY A 3 -26.45 -0.45 -9.42
CA GLY A 3 -26.18 -0.48 -10.85
C GLY A 3 -24.71 -0.20 -11.18
N LYS A 4 -23.79 -1.01 -10.64
CA LYS A 4 -22.35 -1.02 -11.00
C LYS A 4 -22.16 -1.69 -12.37
N ILE A 5 -21.92 -0.97 -13.46
CA ILE A 5 -21.25 -1.54 -14.65
C ILE A 5 -20.57 -0.42 -15.46
N SER A 6 -19.31 -0.08 -15.15
CA SER A 6 -18.47 0.63 -16.12
C SER A 6 -17.60 -0.39 -16.84
N ARG A 7 -17.88 -0.48 -18.13
CA ARG A 7 -17.46 -1.51 -19.10
C ARG A 7 -15.93 -1.48 -19.26
N LEU A 8 -15.32 -2.66 -19.12
CA LEU A 8 -13.96 -2.94 -19.57
C LEU A 8 -13.85 -2.56 -21.06
N ALA A 9 -12.99 -1.60 -21.36
CA ALA A 9 -12.57 -1.33 -22.73
C ALA A 9 -11.39 -2.25 -23.06
N ILE A 10 -11.68 -3.46 -23.53
CA ILE A 10 -10.70 -4.36 -24.14
C ILE A 10 -10.57 -3.93 -25.60
N PHE A 11 -9.65 -2.99 -25.87
CA PHE A 11 -9.23 -2.70 -27.24
C PHE A 11 -8.10 -3.66 -27.62
N SER A 12 -8.52 -4.85 -28.09
CA SER A 12 -7.67 -5.76 -28.85
C SER A 12 -7.43 -5.17 -30.24
N ALA A 13 -6.34 -4.42 -30.41
CA ALA A 13 -5.80 -4.08 -31.72
C ALA A 13 -4.62 -5.01 -32.01
N ALA A 14 -4.83 -5.84 -33.03
CA ALA A 14 -3.97 -6.91 -33.46
C ALA A 14 -2.62 -6.43 -34.05
N LEU A 15 -1.58 -7.20 -33.72
CA LEU A 15 -0.46 -7.63 -34.57
C LEU A 15 -0.36 -7.01 -35.97
N ALA A 16 0.70 -6.23 -36.21
CA ALA A 16 1.66 -6.44 -37.30
C ALA A 16 2.69 -5.31 -37.33
N ALA A 17 3.96 -5.64 -37.07
CA ALA A 17 5.11 -5.21 -37.87
C ALA A 17 6.39 -5.67 -37.18
N PHE A 18 6.92 -6.79 -37.66
CA PHE A 18 8.35 -7.08 -37.58
C PHE A 18 9.11 -5.91 -38.19
N GLY A 19 9.89 -5.18 -37.39
CA GLY A 19 10.63 -4.03 -37.87
C GLY A 19 11.56 -3.44 -36.82
N LEU A 20 12.85 -3.70 -37.02
CA LEU A 20 14.00 -3.02 -36.41
C LEU A 20 14.34 -3.35 -34.95
N THR A 21 15.31 -4.26 -34.85
CA THR A 21 16.45 -4.18 -33.92
C THR A 21 16.76 -2.74 -33.47
N GLY A 22 16.32 -2.43 -32.27
CA GLY A 22 16.68 -1.24 -31.52
C GLY A 22 16.43 -1.55 -30.06
N ALA A 23 17.34 -2.33 -29.47
CA ALA A 23 17.37 -2.62 -28.04
C ALA A 23 17.62 -1.31 -27.29
N VAL A 24 16.58 -0.50 -27.10
CA VAL A 24 16.51 0.38 -25.96
C VAL A 24 15.97 -0.47 -24.83
N SER A 25 16.89 -1.05 -24.07
CA SER A 25 16.56 -1.61 -22.77
C SER A 25 15.95 -0.47 -21.97
N SER A 26 14.62 -0.42 -21.93
CA SER A 26 13.91 0.33 -20.91
C SER A 26 14.38 -0.26 -19.59
N SER A 27 15.40 0.35 -19.00
CA SER A 27 15.65 0.26 -17.58
C SER A 27 14.41 0.86 -16.92
N ALA A 28 13.37 0.05 -16.77
CA ALA A 28 12.45 0.22 -15.69
C ALA A 28 13.31 0.09 -14.44
N SER A 29 13.86 1.23 -14.00
CA SER A 29 14.32 1.38 -12.63
C SER A 29 13.09 1.11 -11.79
N ALA A 30 12.90 -0.16 -11.43
CA ALA A 30 12.18 -0.50 -10.23
C ALA A 30 12.91 0.27 -9.14
N ALA A 31 12.37 1.45 -8.80
CA ALA A 31 12.78 2.15 -7.60
C ALA A 31 12.72 1.10 -6.49
N PRO A 32 13.77 0.95 -5.67
CA PRO A 32 13.72 0.02 -4.57
C PRO A 32 12.44 0.33 -3.82
N ALA A 33 11.50 -0.62 -3.80
CA ALA A 33 10.41 -0.59 -2.85
C ALA A 33 11.13 -0.77 -1.53
N THR A 34 11.57 0.34 -0.92
CA THR A 34 12.08 0.37 0.43
C THR A 34 11.04 -0.39 1.22
N ALA A 35 11.43 -1.56 1.73
CA ALA A 35 10.54 -2.38 2.52
C ALA A 35 10.18 -1.52 3.73
N THR A 36 9.00 -0.91 3.68
CA THR A 36 8.42 -0.13 4.77
C THR A 36 8.34 -1.09 5.95
N ALA A 37 9.27 -0.93 6.89
CA ALA A 37 9.40 -1.85 8.00
C ALA A 37 8.18 -1.67 8.90
N GLN A 38 7.41 -2.74 9.09
CA GLN A 38 6.29 -2.72 10.02
C GLN A 38 6.82 -2.89 11.44
N HIS A 39 6.50 -1.94 12.32
CA HIS A 39 6.86 -1.96 13.73
C HIS A 39 5.61 -2.11 14.59
N PHE A 40 5.60 -3.14 15.44
CA PHE A 40 4.61 -3.24 16.51
C PHE A 40 5.03 -2.35 17.69
N ILE A 41 4.11 -1.54 18.19
CA ILE A 41 4.38 -0.59 19.28
C ILE A 41 3.91 -1.15 20.62
N ALA A 42 2.59 -1.35 20.76
CA ALA A 42 1.96 -1.76 22.00
C ALA A 42 0.51 -2.24 21.79
N HIS A 43 -0.03 -2.93 22.80
CA HIS A 43 -1.46 -3.18 22.94
C HIS A 43 -2.13 -2.09 23.75
N TYR A 44 -3.25 -1.58 23.23
CA TYR A 44 -4.11 -0.61 23.90
C TYR A 44 -5.42 -1.27 24.33
N SER A 45 -6.02 -0.78 25.42
CA SER A 45 -7.30 -1.30 25.90
C SER A 45 -8.50 -0.86 25.05
N SER A 46 -8.34 0.22 24.27
CA SER A 46 -9.41 0.86 23.50
C SER A 46 -8.94 1.27 22.10
N GLU A 47 -9.86 1.23 21.13
CA GLU A 47 -9.57 1.62 19.74
C GLU A 47 -9.13 3.08 19.63
N SER A 48 -9.76 3.96 20.41
CA SER A 48 -9.43 5.39 20.46
C SER A 48 -8.00 5.65 20.92
N GLN A 49 -7.49 4.89 21.90
CA GLN A 49 -6.11 4.99 22.35
C GLN A 49 -5.13 4.50 21.28
N CYS A 50 -5.47 3.41 20.58
CA CYS A 50 -4.66 2.93 19.48
C CYS A 50 -4.57 3.95 18.34
N LYS A 51 -5.71 4.55 17.94
CA LYS A 51 -5.73 5.59 16.91
C LYS A 51 -4.95 6.84 17.32
N GLY A 52 -5.16 7.31 18.56
CA GLY A 52 -4.44 8.48 19.08
C GLY A 52 -2.92 8.24 19.17
N GLY A 53 -2.51 7.03 19.58
CA GLY A 53 -1.11 6.62 19.54
C GLY A 53 -0.55 6.59 18.12
N GLY A 54 -1.27 5.97 17.17
CA GLY A 54 -0.85 5.90 15.78
C GLY A 54 -0.72 7.27 15.09
N GLU A 55 -1.66 8.18 15.32
CA GLU A 55 -1.58 9.55 14.81
C GLU A 55 -0.36 10.30 15.38
N TYR A 56 -0.01 10.06 16.64
CA TYR A 56 1.20 10.63 17.24
C TYR A 56 2.48 10.16 16.50
N TYR A 57 2.60 8.86 16.20
CA TYR A 57 3.74 8.32 15.47
C TYR A 57 3.82 8.84 14.03
N VAL A 58 2.69 8.92 13.31
CA VAL A 58 2.69 9.47 11.95
C VAL A 58 3.10 10.95 11.94
N ARG A 59 2.71 11.71 12.97
CA ARG A 59 3.19 13.09 13.15
C ARG A 59 4.67 13.19 13.54
N HIS A 60 5.33 12.07 13.84
CA HIS A 60 6.74 12.01 14.26
C HIS A 60 7.65 11.29 13.26
N GLY A 61 7.16 11.06 12.04
CA GLY A 61 7.99 10.62 10.92
C GLY A 61 7.64 9.24 10.38
N TYR A 62 6.72 8.51 11.01
CA TYR A 62 6.23 7.26 10.44
C TYR A 62 5.29 7.54 9.25
N SER A 63 5.42 6.77 8.18
CA SER A 63 4.58 6.90 6.98
C SER A 63 3.10 6.61 7.23
N SER A 64 2.78 5.58 8.03
CA SER A 64 1.38 5.21 8.30
C SER A 64 1.25 4.37 9.56
N TYR A 65 0.02 4.20 10.03
CA TYR A 65 -0.32 3.32 11.15
C TYR A 65 -1.57 2.50 10.86
N TYR A 66 -1.72 1.35 11.53
CA TYR A 66 -3.00 0.66 11.64
C TYR A 66 -3.20 0.05 13.03
N CYS A 67 -4.48 -0.15 13.35
CA CYS A 67 -4.94 -0.76 14.58
C CYS A 67 -5.62 -2.09 14.29
N LEU A 68 -5.15 -3.17 14.91
CA LEU A 68 -5.76 -4.49 14.85
C LEU A 68 -6.41 -4.85 16.18
N ARG A 69 -7.58 -5.49 16.14
CA ARG A 69 -8.15 -6.11 17.34
C ARG A 69 -7.59 -7.52 17.52
N GLU A 70 -6.91 -7.73 18.63
CA GLU A 70 -6.23 -8.98 19.03
C GLU A 70 -6.78 -9.48 20.38
N SER A 71 -6.33 -10.66 20.81
CA SER A 71 -6.73 -11.26 22.10
C SER A 71 -6.31 -10.41 23.31
N ALA A 72 -5.22 -9.65 23.19
CA ALA A 72 -4.68 -8.77 24.24
C ALA A 72 -5.24 -7.34 24.21
N GLY A 73 -6.06 -6.98 23.20
CA GLY A 73 -6.59 -5.62 23.03
C GLY A 73 -6.45 -5.10 21.59
N TRP A 74 -6.16 -3.81 21.44
CA TRP A 74 -5.92 -3.16 20.16
C TRP A 74 -4.42 -3.01 19.93
N GLY A 75 -3.84 -3.81 19.02
CA GLY A 75 -2.44 -3.72 18.64
C GLY A 75 -2.20 -2.57 17.67
N LEU A 76 -1.24 -1.70 18.01
CA LEU A 76 -0.79 -0.62 17.14
C LEU A 76 0.44 -1.06 16.34
N TYR A 77 0.34 -0.94 15.02
CA TYR A 77 1.45 -1.14 14.11
C TYR A 77 1.68 0.12 13.28
N VAL A 78 2.94 0.46 13.08
CA VAL A 78 3.36 1.64 12.29
C VAL A 78 4.34 1.20 11.21
N TRP A 79 4.40 1.96 10.13
CA TRP A 79 5.38 1.77 9.06
C TRP A 79 6.27 2.99 8.97
N ASP A 80 7.58 2.78 8.87
CA ASP A 80 8.55 3.83 8.56
C ASP A 80 8.33 4.39 7.16
#